data_AF-A0A8H6MPM3-F1
#
_entry.id   AF-A0A8H6MPM3-F1
#
_cell.length_a   1.000
_cell.length_b   1.000
_cell.length_c   1.000
_cell.angle_alpha   90.00
_cell.angle_beta   90.00
_cell.angle_gamma   90.00
#
_symmetry.space_group_name_H-M   'P 1'
#
loop_
_entity.id
_entity.type
_entity.pdbx_description
1 polymer ?
#
loop_
_entity_poly.entity_id
_entity_poly.type
_entity_poly.pdbx_seq_one_letter_code
_entity_poly.pdbx_strand_id
1 'polypeptide(L)' 'MEVIQHADDPEEHRLADTSKQPSENILHKLTRDELLCIIDLLDLHDSFWLSQTCKAFRLLATQDWDREFSLLDKE' A
#
# COMPACT_ATOMS: atom_id res chain seq x y z
N MET A 1 35.89 30.35 -45.42
CA MET A 1 36.56 30.20 -44.11
C MET A 1 35.44 30.01 -43.11
N GLU A 2 35.17 28.76 -42.78
CA GLU A 2 34.07 28.33 -41.92
C GLU A 2 34.46 28.61 -40.45
N VAL A 3 33.54 29.19 -39.68
CA VAL A 3 33.62 29.21 -38.22
C VAL A 3 32.47 28.34 -37.74
N ILE A 4 32.79 27.10 -37.40
CA ILE A 4 31.88 26.12 -36.82
C ILE A 4 31.59 26.58 -35.39
N GLN A 5 30.36 27.04 -35.14
CA GLN A 5 29.83 27.20 -33.79
C GLN A 5 29.25 25.85 -33.37
N HIS A 6 29.91 25.20 -32.42
CA HIS A 6 29.35 24.09 -31.65
C HIS A 6 28.83 24.62 -30.33
N ALA A 7 27.54 24.36 -30.08
CA ALA A 7 26.97 23.79 -28.86
C ALA A 7 25.52 24.30 -28.76
N ASP A 8 24.57 23.58 -29.34
CA ASP A 8 23.73 22.60 -28.61
C ASP A 8 22.68 23.32 -27.74
N ASP A 9 21.57 23.66 -28.38
CA ASP A 9 20.24 23.69 -27.75
C ASP A 9 19.63 22.31 -28.08
N PRO A 10 19.02 21.57 -27.14
CA PRO A 10 17.66 21.96 -26.74
C PRO A 10 17.25 21.64 -25.30
N GLU A 11 16.31 22.46 -24.82
CA GLU A 11 15.11 22.08 -24.07
C GLU A 11 15.19 21.31 -22.73
N GLU A 12 14.29 21.76 -21.84
CA GLU A 12 13.56 20.93 -20.88
C GLU A 12 14.35 20.07 -19.90
N HIS A 13 14.43 20.55 -18.67
CA HIS A 13 13.68 19.98 -17.56
C HIS A 13 14.25 20.52 -16.26
N ARG A 14 13.36 21.01 -15.39
CA ARG A 14 13.22 20.57 -13.99
C ARG A 14 12.33 21.57 -13.27
N LEU A 15 11.04 21.46 -13.56
CA LEU A 15 10.02 21.66 -12.53
C LEU A 15 10.34 20.67 -11.40
N ALA A 16 11.03 21.13 -10.38
CA ALA A 16 11.18 20.42 -9.12
C ALA A 16 10.31 21.08 -8.05
N ASP A 17 9.06 21.38 -8.41
CA ASP A 17 7.97 21.45 -7.44
C ASP A 17 7.69 20.01 -7.00
N THR A 18 8.51 19.51 -6.06
CA THR A 18 8.17 18.30 -5.29
C THR A 18 7.07 18.66 -4.31
N SER A 19 5.90 18.99 -4.85
CA SER A 19 4.64 18.86 -4.14
C SER A 19 4.55 17.38 -3.77
N LYS A 20 4.95 17.05 -2.54
CA LYS A 20 4.69 15.77 -1.91
C LYS A 20 3.17 15.65 -1.81
N GLN A 21 2.53 15.22 -2.89
CA GLN A 21 1.19 14.69 -2.79
C GLN A 21 1.27 13.61 -1.70
N PRO A 22 0.39 13.65 -0.68
CA PRO A 22 0.32 12.55 0.26
C PRO A 22 0.08 11.31 -0.58
N SER A 23 1.02 10.36 -0.54
CA SER A 23 0.86 9.07 -1.20
C SER A 23 -0.42 8.47 -0.65
N GLU A 24 -1.50 8.55 -1.43
CA GLU A 24 -2.81 8.08 -0.99
C GLU A 24 -2.67 6.61 -0.62
N ASN A 25 -2.95 6.29 0.63
CA ASN A 25 -2.83 4.93 1.11
C ASN A 25 -3.92 4.09 0.46
N ILE A 26 -3.52 3.29 -0.52
CA ILE A 26 -4.39 2.45 -1.37
C ILE A 26 -5.26 1.50 -0.55
N LEU A 27 -4.80 1.12 0.66
CA LEU A 27 -5.52 0.20 1.54
C LEU A 27 -6.90 0.74 1.97
N HIS A 28 -7.12 2.06 1.96
CA HIS A 28 -8.43 2.65 2.26
C HIS A 28 -9.43 2.59 1.09
N LYS A 29 -8.95 2.33 -0.14
CA LYS A 29 -9.79 2.22 -1.33
C LYS A 29 -10.23 0.79 -1.60
N LEU A 30 -9.60 -0.18 -0.94
CA LEU A 30 -9.92 -1.60 -1.07
C LEU A 30 -11.20 -1.95 -0.34
N THR A 31 -11.98 -2.83 -0.95
CA THR A 31 -13.15 -3.47 -0.36
C THR A 31 -12.73 -4.48 0.71
N ARG A 32 -13.69 -4.91 1.53
CA ARG A 32 -13.45 -5.90 2.59
C ARG A 32 -12.88 -7.21 2.04
N ASP A 33 -13.43 -7.70 0.93
CA ASP A 33 -13.01 -8.98 0.33
C ASP A 33 -11.58 -8.90 -0.22
N GLU A 34 -11.19 -7.77 -0.80
CA GLU A 34 -9.81 -7.53 -1.24
C GLU A 34 -8.84 -7.47 -0.06
N LEU A 35 -9.26 -6.86 1.06
CA LEU A 35 -8.46 -6.83 2.29
C LEU A 35 -8.29 -8.23 2.91
N LEU A 36 -9.34 -9.06 2.88
CA LEU A 36 -9.27 -10.46 3.32
C LEU A 36 -8.32 -11.28 2.45
N CYS A 37 -8.41 -11.12 1.12
CA CYS A 37 -7.48 -11.76 0.19
C CYS A 37 -6.02 -11.40 0.48
N ILE A 38 -5.75 -10.15 0.86
CA ILE A 38 -4.40 -9.73 1.28
C ILE A 38 -3.99 -10.44 2.58
N ILE A 39 -4.86 -10.52 3.59
CA ILE A 39 -4.54 -11.20 4.86
C ILE A 39 -4.19 -12.68 4.62
N ASP A 40 -4.97 -13.38 3.79
CA ASP A 40 -4.76 -14.80 3.49
C ASP A 40 -3.43 -15.09 2.79
N LEU A 41 -2.88 -14.09 2.09
CA LEU A 41 -1.60 -14.21 1.37
C LEU A 41 -0.39 -13.80 2.22
N LEU A 42 -0.62 -13.15 3.37
CA LEU A 42 0.45 -12.71 4.25
C LEU A 42 0.81 -13.81 5.23
N ASP A 43 2.10 -13.86 5.60
CA ASP A 43 2.51 -14.70 6.71
C ASP A 43 2.04 -14.12 8.05
N LEU A 44 2.17 -14.91 9.12
CA LEU A 44 1.71 -14.51 10.45
C LEU A 44 2.43 -13.24 10.95
N HIS A 45 3.68 -13.04 10.55
CA HIS A 45 4.46 -11.89 10.97
C HIS A 45 3.96 -10.60 10.30
N ASP A 46 3.77 -10.64 8.99
CA ASP A 46 3.36 -9.47 8.22
C ASP A 46 1.90 -9.11 8.48
N SER A 47 1.01 -10.10 8.62
CA SER A 47 -0.37 -9.88 9.06
C SER A 47 -0.44 -9.24 10.45
N PHE A 48 0.42 -9.65 11.38
CA PHE A 48 0.52 -9.00 12.69
C PHE A 48 0.91 -7.52 12.58
N TRP A 49 1.98 -7.20 11.85
CA TRP A 49 2.40 -5.80 11.65
C TRP A 49 1.33 -4.95 10.95
N LEU A 50 0.64 -5.53 9.97
CA LEU A 50 -0.42 -4.85 9.24
C LEU A 50 -1.63 -4.56 10.15
N SER A 51 -1.96 -5.45 11.08
CA SER A 51 -2.99 -5.23 12.10
C SER A 51 -2.63 -4.10 13.10
N GLN A 52 -1.35 -3.89 13.37
CA GLN A 52 -0.90 -2.81 14.25
C GLN A 52 -1.00 -1.45 13.56
N THR A 53 -0.71 -1.41 12.27
CA THR A 53 -0.62 -0.16 11.49
C THR A 53 -1.94 0.25 10.83
N CYS A 54 -2.84 -0.69 10.54
CA CYS A 54 -4.12 -0.41 9.90
C CYS A 54 -5.33 -0.92 10.71
N LYS A 55 -6.25 0.00 11.02
CA LYS A 55 -7.49 -0.31 11.78
C LYS A 55 -8.40 -1.30 11.04
N ALA A 56 -8.45 -1.24 9.71
CA ALA A 56 -9.28 -2.17 8.93
C ALA A 56 -8.77 -3.61 9.06
N PHE A 57 -7.46 -3.81 8.92
CA PHE A 57 -6.82 -5.12 9.11
C PHE A 57 -6.92 -5.62 10.55
N ARG A 58 -6.84 -4.72 11.53
CA ARG A 58 -7.05 -5.08 12.95
C ARG A 58 -8.43 -5.69 13.19
N LEU A 59 -9.48 -5.05 12.66
CA LEU A 59 -10.85 -5.53 12.80
C LEU A 59 -11.04 -6.87 12.11
N LEU A 60 -10.48 -7.04 10.90
CA LEU A 60 -10.56 -8.29 10.15
C LEU A 60 -9.85 -9.43 10.87
N ALA A 61 -8.61 -9.22 11.32
CA ALA A 61 -7.89 -10.22 12.09
C ALA A 61 -8.71 -10.66 13.32
N THR A 62 -9.19 -9.73 14.15
CA THR A 62 -9.97 -10.08 15.34
C THR A 62 -11.26 -10.84 15.05
N GLN A 63 -11.96 -10.52 13.96
CA GLN A 63 -13.20 -11.20 13.59
C GLN A 63 -12.96 -12.62 13.09
N ASP A 64 -11.85 -12.84 12.40
CA ASP A 64 -11.50 -14.15 11.86
C ASP A 64 -11.16 -15.13 12.98
N TRP A 65 -10.30 -14.70 13.92
CA TRP A 65 -9.98 -15.46 15.13
C TRP A 65 -11.23 -15.78 15.96
N ASP A 66 -12.10 -14.80 16.23
CA ASP A 66 -13.31 -14.99 17.04
C ASP A 66 -14.29 -15.99 16.39
N ARG A 67 -14.35 -16.01 15.05
CA ARG A 67 -15.16 -16.96 14.29
C ARG A 67 -14.62 -18.38 14.39
N GLU A 68 -13.30 -18.57 14.30
CA GLU A 68 -12.69 -19.89 14.49
C GLU A 68 -12.92 -20.42 15.91
N PHE A 69 -12.70 -19.58 16.94
CA PHE A 69 -12.97 -19.97 18.33
C PHE A 69 -14.45 -20.28 18.57
N SER A 70 -15.37 -19.52 17.99
CA SER A 70 -16.82 -19.77 18.08
C SER A 70 -17.28 -21.08 17.40
N LEU A 71 -16.51 -21.59 16.43
CA LEU A 71 -16.77 -22.87 15.80
C LEU A 71 -16.21 -24.03 16.64
N LEU A 72 -15.04 -23.83 17.26
CA LEU A 72 -14.40 -24.79 18.16
C LEU A 72 -15.18 -24.99 19.48
N ASP A 73 -15.87 -23.98 20.00
CA ASP A 73 -16.66 -24.08 21.26
C ASP A 73 -17.98 -24.87 21.09
N LYS A 74 -18.36 -25.19 19.85
CA LYS A 74 -19.62 -25.88 19.52
C LYS A 74 -19.46 -27.38 19.22
N GLU A 75 -18.24 -27.91 19.37
CA GLU A 75 -17.91 -29.32 19.16
C GLU A 75 -17.58 -30.01 20.50
#